data_AF-A0A392NU44-F1
#
_entry.id   AF-A0A392NU44-F1
#
_cell.length_a   1.000
_cell.length_b   1.000
_cell.length_c   1.000
_cell.angle_alpha   90.00
_cell.angle_beta   90.00
_cell.angle_gamma   90.00
#
_symmetry.space_group_name_H-M   'P 1'
#
loop_
_entity.id
_entity.type
_entity.pdbx_description
1 polymer ?
#
loop_
_entity_poly.entity_id
_entity_poly.type
_entity_poly.pdbx_seq_one_letter_code
_entity_poly.pdbx_strand_id
1 'polypeptide(L)' 'RVDDILQFIADFTVDVEGVGHVCSFSVFDFQKHGNSSYGSPFDSPHNQRSSQGKLEKSFLRSLTYARAKEKHLPK' A
#
# COMPACT_ATOMS: atom_id res chain seq x y z
N ARG A 1 1.08 18.52 15.78
CA ARG A 1 0.15 17.99 14.75
C ARG A 1 0.48 18.47 13.34
N VAL A 2 0.78 19.76 13.09
CA VAL A 2 1.24 20.17 11.75
C VAL A 2 2.57 19.49 11.41
N ASP A 3 3.53 19.50 12.32
CA ASP A 3 4.83 18.84 12.11
C ASP A 3 4.68 17.33 11.86
N ASP A 4 3.80 16.66 12.59
CA ASP A 4 3.51 15.23 12.40
C ASP A 4 2.92 14.94 10.99
N ILE A 5 2.12 15.85 10.45
CA ILE A 5 1.56 15.74 9.10
C ILE A 5 2.66 15.95 8.06
N LEU A 6 3.49 16.98 8.23
CA LEU A 6 4.61 17.25 7.33
C LEU A 6 5.61 16.10 7.32
N GLN A 7 5.92 15.55 8.50
CA GLN A 7 6.78 14.38 8.65
C GLN A 7 6.16 13.15 7.99
N PHE A 8 4.86 12.90 8.17
CA PHE A 8 4.17 11.81 7.49
C PHE A 8 4.24 11.93 5.96
N ILE A 9 4.02 13.13 5.42
CA ILE A 9 4.12 13.35 3.97
C ILE A 9 5.55 13.10 3.50
N ALA A 10 6.56 13.59 4.21
CA ALA A 10 7.96 13.39 3.86
C ALA A 10 8.36 11.90 3.91
N ASP A 11 7.97 11.18 4.97
CA ASP A 11 8.40 9.79 5.21
C ASP A 11 7.66 8.78 4.33
N PHE A 12 6.40 9.05 3.99
CA PHE A 12 5.52 8.10 3.28
C PHE A 12 5.19 8.55 1.85
N THR A 13 6.00 9.41 1.25
CA THR A 13 5.94 9.73 -0.18
C THR A 13 7.07 9.04 -0.92
N VAL A 14 6.75 8.34 -2.01
CA VAL A 14 7.73 7.72 -2.92
C VAL A 14 7.48 8.24 -4.33
N ASP A 15 8.56 8.43 -5.09
CA ASP A 15 8.47 8.71 -6.52
C ASP A 15 8.37 7.39 -7.30
N VAL A 16 7.36 7.29 -8.17
CA VAL A 16 7.13 6.12 -9.02
C VAL A 16 7.25 6.57 -10.47
N GLU A 17 8.20 5.96 -11.18
CA GLU A 17 8.46 6.27 -12.59
C GLU A 17 7.17 6.18 -13.43
N GLY A 18 6.88 7.23 -14.19
CA GLY A 18 5.68 7.32 -15.04
C GLY A 18 4.38 7.65 -14.30
N VAL A 19 4.40 7.81 -12.97
CA VAL A 19 3.23 8.18 -12.15
C VAL A 19 3.49 9.47 -11.36
N GLY A 20 4.67 9.60 -10.77
CA GLY A 20 5.07 10.71 -9.90
C GLY A 20 5.02 10.36 -8.40
N HIS A 21 4.91 11.39 -7.55
CA HIS A 21 4.88 11.24 -6.10
C HIS A 21 3.56 10.66 -5.60
N VAL A 22 3.63 9.49 -4.96
CA VAL A 22 2.48 8.78 -4.41
C VAL A 22 2.75 8.34 -2.98
N CYS A 23 1.67 7.97 -2.27
CA CYS A 23 1.79 7.42 -0.94
C CYS A 23 2.46 6.03 -0.97
N SER A 24 3.47 5.80 -0.14
CA SER A 24 4.22 4.53 -0.09
C SER A 24 3.35 3.31 0.23
N PHE A 25 2.23 3.49 0.94
CA PHE A 25 1.27 2.40 1.16
C PHE A 25 0.54 1.97 -0.11
N SER A 26 0.36 2.89 -1.07
CA SER A 26 -0.40 2.63 -2.31
C SER A 26 0.36 1.81 -3.35
N VAL A 27 1.68 1.69 -3.21
CA VAL A 27 2.52 0.84 -4.08
C VAL A 27 2.62 -0.60 -3.58
N PHE A 28 1.96 -0.94 -2.46
CA PHE A 28 1.89 -2.29 -1.91
C PHE A 28 3.25 -2.94 -1.58
N ASP A 29 4.22 -2.16 -1.09
CA ASP A 29 5.51 -2.68 -0.58
C ASP A 29 5.32 -3.36 0.79
N PHE A 30 5.06 -4.67 0.78
CA PHE A 30 4.86 -5.46 1.99
C PHE A 30 6.11 -5.59 2.86
N GLN A 31 7.31 -5.47 2.30
CA GLN A 31 8.53 -5.54 3.10
C GLN A 31 8.62 -4.31 4.03
N LYS A 32 8.23 -3.13 3.53
CA LYS A 32 8.20 -1.89 4.32
C LYS A 32 6.96 -1.72 5.19
N HIS A 33 5.80 -2.21 4.75
CA HIS A 33 4.52 -1.85 5.36
C HIS A 33 3.61 -3.01 5.78
N GLY A 34 4.09 -4.25 5.64
CA GLY A 34 3.32 -5.46 5.87
C GLY A 34 3.00 -5.73 7.34
N ASN A 35 1.85 -6.36 7.58
CA ASN A 35 1.37 -6.78 8.89
C ASN A 35 1.03 -8.28 8.91
N SER A 36 1.82 -9.08 9.63
CA SER A 36 1.64 -10.55 9.69
C SER A 36 0.28 -10.96 10.26
N SER A 37 -0.30 -10.17 11.16
CA SER A 37 -1.64 -10.42 11.72
C SER A 37 -2.77 -10.36 10.68
N TYR A 38 -2.50 -9.77 9.51
CA TYR A 38 -3.44 -9.68 8.39
C TYR A 38 -3.00 -10.49 7.16
N GLY A 39 -2.05 -11.42 7.34
CA GLY A 39 -1.62 -12.36 6.30
C GLY A 39 -0.49 -11.88 5.40
N SER A 40 0.20 -10.78 5.76
CA SER A 40 1.46 -10.41 5.09
C SER A 40 2.57 -11.41 5.45
N PRO A 41 3.47 -11.78 4.51
CA PRO A 41 4.67 -12.57 4.80
C PRO A 41 5.73 -11.79 5.59
N PHE A 42 5.55 -10.46 5.72
CA PHE A 42 6.42 -9.56 6.46
C PHE A 42 5.68 -8.89 7.62
N ASP A 43 6.42 -8.45 8.64
CA ASP A 43 5.89 -7.82 9.84
C ASP A 43 6.69 -6.55 10.21
N SER A 44 6.41 -5.44 9.52
CA SER A 44 7.17 -4.18 9.63
C SER A 44 6.94 -3.48 10.98
N PRO A 45 7.69 -2.47 11.44
CA PRO A 45 7.37 -1.80 12.72
C PRO A 45 5.97 -1.14 12.74
N HIS A 46 5.33 -0.99 13.91
CA HIS A 46 3.95 -0.46 14.01
C HIS A 46 3.78 0.93 13.36
N ASN A 47 4.77 1.83 13.51
CA ASN A 47 4.77 3.15 12.89
C ASN A 47 4.95 3.11 11.35
N GLN A 48 5.34 1.96 10.79
CA GLN A 48 5.48 1.72 9.37
C GLN A 48 4.30 0.93 8.78
N ARG A 49 3.31 0.54 9.60
CA ARG A 49 2.13 -0.22 9.14
C ARG A 49 0.93 0.69 8.94
N SER A 50 0.09 0.32 7.98
CA SER A 50 -1.28 0.84 7.92
C SER A 50 -2.16 0.21 9.02
N SER A 51 -3.04 0.99 9.65
CA SER A 51 -3.91 0.46 10.71
C SER A 51 -4.94 -0.52 10.17
N GLN A 52 -5.30 -1.54 10.97
CA GLN A 52 -6.39 -2.48 10.69
C GLN A 52 -6.26 -3.29 9.38
N GLY A 53 -5.02 -3.50 8.93
CA GLY A 53 -4.71 -4.28 7.72
C GLY A 53 -5.21 -3.64 6.43
N LYS A 54 -5.22 -2.30 6.36
CA LYS A 54 -5.73 -1.55 5.19
C LYS A 54 -4.95 -1.88 3.92
N LEU A 55 -3.63 -2.02 4.04
CA LEU A 55 -2.75 -2.37 2.93
C LEU A 55 -3.11 -3.75 2.37
N GLU A 56 -3.16 -4.78 3.23
CA GLU A 56 -3.48 -6.16 2.85
C GLU A 56 -4.88 -6.27 2.21
N LYS A 57 -5.89 -5.66 2.84
CA LYS A 57 -7.27 -5.69 2.34
C LYS A 57 -7.41 -4.95 1.01
N SER A 58 -6.74 -3.80 0.86
CA SER A 58 -6.74 -3.04 -0.39
C SER A 58 -6.04 -3.81 -1.52
N PHE A 59 -4.94 -4.51 -1.21
CA PHE A 59 -4.25 -5.35 -2.17
C PHE A 59 -5.16 -6.47 -2.71
N LEU A 60 -5.87 -7.18 -1.83
CA LEU A 60 -6.83 -8.22 -2.25
C LEU A 60 -7.97 -7.65 -3.12
N ARG A 61 -8.47 -6.46 -2.78
CA ARG A 61 -9.48 -5.76 -3.58
C ARG A 61 -8.93 -5.38 -4.96
N SER A 62 -7.71 -4.87 -5.02
CA SER A 62 -7.03 -4.51 -6.27
C SER A 62 -6.85 -5.74 -7.18
N LEU A 63 -6.37 -6.86 -6.62
CA LEU A 63 -6.25 -8.12 -7.35
C LEU A 63 -7.60 -8.63 -7.86
N THR A 64 -8.65 -8.50 -7.06
CA THR A 64 -10.01 -8.90 -7.48
C THR A 64 -10.49 -8.06 -8.66
N TYR A 65 -10.25 -6.75 -8.62
CA TYR A 65 -10.58 -5.84 -9.72
C TYR A 65 -9.76 -6.14 -10.98
N ALA A 66 -8.45 -6.37 -10.85
CA ALA A 66 -7.58 -6.73 -11.96
C ALA A 66 -8.04 -8.02 -12.65
N ARG A 67 -8.37 -9.05 -11.88
CA ARG A 67 -8.91 -10.32 -12.40
C ARG A 67 -10.26 -10.16 -13.08
N ALA A 68 -11.14 -9.31 -12.54
CA ALA A 68 -12.43 -9.04 -13.17
C ALA A 68 -12.26 -8.31 -14.51
N LYS A 69 -11.32 -7.36 -14.59
CA LYS A 69 -10.97 -6.67 -15.83
C LYS A 69 -10.42 -7.62 -16.90
N GLU A 70 -9.55 -8.56 -16.53
CA GLU A 70 -8.98 -9.54 -17.47
C GLU A 70 -10.06 -10.43 -18.10
N LYS A 71 -11.05 -10.86 -17.32
CA LYS A 71 -12.19 -11.66 -17.83
C LYS A 71 -13.08 -10.92 -18.84
N HIS A 72 -13.03 -9.60 -18.86
CA HIS A 72 -13.86 -8.75 -19.71
C HIS A 72 -13.07 -8.00 -20.79
N LEU A 73 -11.77 -8.29 -20.96
CA LEU A 73 -10.99 -7.77 -22.07
C LEU A 73 -11.32 -8.57 -23.34
N PRO A 74 -11.62 -7.93 -24.49
CA PRO A 74 -11.75 -8.64 -25.74
C PRO A 74 -10.44 -9.37 -26.06
N LYS A 75 -10.55 -10.66 -26.40
CA LYS A 75 -9.42 -11.48 -26.87
C LYS A 75 -8.91 -10.98 -28.23
#